data_AF-A0A2V7A7K6-F1
#
_entry.id   AF-A0A2V7A7K6-F1
#
_cell.length_a   1.000
_cell.length_b   1.000
_cell.length_c   1.000
_cell.angle_alpha   90.00
_cell.angle_beta   90.00
_cell.angle_gamma   90.00
#
_symmetry.space_group_name_H-M   'P 1'
#
loop_
_entity.id
_entity.type
_entity.pdbx_description
1 polymer ?
#
loop_
_entity_poly.entity_id
_entity_poly.type
_entity_poly.pdbx_seq_one_letter_code
_entity_poly.pdbx_strand_id
1 'polypeptide(L)'
;MTQQQAETASLSPQQLEHLWAEHLKGEFESKDVEATLATMVDDAYVNHMPVNTGGRGKDALRAFYRDDFIPSWPEDLEMTPVNRVVGQGQLVDELHLTFTHSKPMPWLLP
;
A
#
# COMPACT_ATOMS: atom_id res chain seq x y z
N MET A 1 -7.82 -37.92 2.74
CA MET A 1 -8.13 -36.58 3.26
C MET A 1 -7.89 -35.59 2.14
N THR A 2 -8.94 -35.25 1.43
CA THR A 2 -8.91 -34.35 0.29
C THR A 2 -8.74 -32.93 0.83
N GLN A 3 -7.57 -32.33 0.67
CA GLN A 3 -7.40 -30.90 0.91
C GLN A 3 -8.14 -30.18 -0.23
N GLN A 4 -9.35 -29.73 0.08
CA GLN A 4 -10.11 -28.83 -0.76
C GLN A 4 -9.36 -27.49 -0.72
N GLN A 5 -8.59 -27.21 -1.77
CA GLN A 5 -8.09 -25.86 -2.01
C GLN A 5 -9.34 -24.97 -2.11
N ALA A 6 -9.55 -24.11 -1.13
CA ALA A 6 -10.52 -23.05 -1.25
C ALA A 6 -10.04 -22.15 -2.39
N GLU A 7 -10.68 -22.28 -3.56
CA GLU A 7 -10.58 -21.27 -4.60
C GLU A 7 -11.07 -19.96 -3.98
N THR A 8 -10.11 -19.15 -3.54
CA THR A 8 -10.42 -17.80 -3.08
C THR A 8 -10.73 -17.05 -4.36
N ALA A 9 -12.01 -16.73 -4.57
CA ALA A 9 -12.43 -15.99 -5.76
C ALA A 9 -11.59 -14.72 -5.88
N SER A 10 -10.80 -14.60 -6.95
CA SER A 10 -10.00 -13.42 -7.21
C SER A 10 -10.93 -12.24 -7.53
N LEU A 11 -10.64 -11.07 -6.96
CA LEU A 11 -11.36 -9.84 -7.29
C LEU A 11 -11.33 -9.60 -8.81
N SER A 12 -12.45 -9.13 -9.37
CA SER A 12 -12.45 -8.63 -10.74
C SER A 12 -11.53 -7.41 -10.86
N PRO A 13 -11.06 -7.07 -12.07
CA PRO A 13 -10.26 -5.86 -12.28
C PRO A 13 -10.89 -4.61 -11.68
N GLN A 14 -12.20 -4.41 -11.85
CA GLN A 14 -12.91 -3.25 -11.32
C GLN A 14 -13.00 -3.27 -9.79
N GLN A 15 -13.20 -4.43 -9.18
CA GLN A 15 -13.20 -4.58 -7.72
C GLN A 15 -11.81 -4.29 -7.14
N LEU A 16 -10.76 -4.73 -7.83
CA LEU A 16 -9.38 -4.49 -7.40
C LEU A 16 -9.01 -3.01 -7.49
N GLU A 17 -9.40 -2.33 -8.58
CA GLU A 17 -9.21 -0.89 -8.72
C GLU A 17 -9.95 -0.10 -7.63
N HIS A 18 -11.17 -0.51 -7.30
CA HIS A 18 -11.95 0.12 -6.24
C HIS A 18 -11.29 -0.06 -4.87
N LEU A 19 -10.91 -1.29 -4.51
CA LEU A 19 -10.22 -1.58 -3.26
C LEU A 19 -8.89 -0.82 -3.15
N TRP A 20 -8.14 -0.74 -4.25
CA TRP A 20 -6.88 0.01 -4.29
C TRP A 20 -7.12 1.52 -4.10
N ALA A 21 -8.17 2.10 -4.70
CA ALA A 21 -8.51 3.50 -4.47
C ALA A 21 -8.90 3.79 -3.02
N GLU A 22 -9.67 2.90 -2.38
CA GLU A 22 -10.00 3.00 -0.95
C GLU A 22 -8.75 2.92 -0.06
N HIS A 23 -7.83 2.01 -0.41
CA HIS A 23 -6.58 1.84 0.29
C HIS A 23 -5.69 3.10 0.21
N LEU A 24 -5.48 3.63 -1.01
CA LEU A 24 -4.73 4.88 -1.24
C LEU A 24 -5.37 6.07 -0.52
N LYS A 25 -6.71 6.14 -0.48
CA LYS A 25 -7.42 7.18 0.27
C LYS A 25 -7.07 7.13 1.76
N GLY A 26 -7.04 5.93 2.33
CA GLY A 26 -6.62 5.69 3.72
C GLY A 26 -5.23 6.26 4.01
N GLU A 27 -4.27 5.96 3.14
CA GLU A 27 -2.86 6.35 3.31
C GLU A 27 -2.62 7.85 3.09
N PHE A 28 -3.20 8.41 2.03
CA PHE A 28 -2.78 9.71 1.50
C PHE A 28 -3.76 10.85 1.75
N GLU A 29 -5.07 10.58 1.68
CA GLU A 29 -6.10 11.60 1.87
C GLU A 29 -6.51 11.71 3.34
N SER A 30 -7.01 10.63 3.92
CA SER A 30 -7.47 10.62 5.31
C SER A 30 -6.35 10.40 6.31
N LYS A 31 -5.21 9.84 5.87
CA LYS A 31 -4.07 9.51 6.74
C LYS A 31 -4.50 8.67 7.95
N ASP A 32 -5.39 7.72 7.71
CA ASP A 32 -6.03 6.87 8.73
C ASP A 32 -5.50 5.44 8.62
N VAL A 33 -4.67 5.08 9.60
CA VAL A 33 -4.03 3.77 9.70
C VAL A 33 -5.05 2.64 9.72
N GLU A 34 -6.15 2.78 10.46
CA GLU A 34 -7.13 1.69 10.59
C GLU A 34 -7.97 1.55 9.33
N ALA A 35 -8.30 2.66 8.65
CA ALA A 35 -8.95 2.62 7.35
C ALA A 35 -8.07 1.90 6.31
N THR A 36 -6.76 2.20 6.27
CA THR A 36 -5.79 1.51 5.41
C THR A 36 -5.71 0.01 5.72
N LEU A 37 -5.65 -0.37 7.01
CA LEU A 37 -5.56 -1.78 7.40
C LEU A 37 -6.86 -2.56 7.16
N ALA A 38 -8.01 -1.89 7.16
CA ALA A 38 -9.30 -2.51 6.88
C ALA A 38 -9.41 -3.04 5.44
N THR A 39 -8.66 -2.46 4.50
CA THR A 39 -8.61 -2.94 3.09
C THR A 39 -7.67 -4.13 2.90
N MET A 40 -6.95 -4.55 3.95
CA MET A 40 -5.95 -5.61 3.89
C MET A 40 -6.43 -6.92 4.52
N VAL A 41 -5.94 -8.04 3.99
CA VAL A 41 -6.07 -9.37 4.60
C VAL A 41 -5.19 -9.47 5.86
N ASP A 42 -5.47 -10.44 6.73
CA ASP A 42 -4.79 -10.53 8.03
C ASP A 42 -3.29 -10.82 7.94
N ASP A 43 -2.86 -11.55 6.91
CA ASP A 43 -1.45 -11.91 6.67
C ASP A 43 -0.71 -10.94 5.71
N ALA A 44 -1.35 -9.83 5.33
CA ALA A 44 -0.84 -8.87 4.37
C ALA A 44 0.58 -8.42 4.69
N TYR A 45 1.34 -8.06 3.67
CA TYR A 45 2.67 -7.52 3.83
C TYR A 45 2.92 -6.35 2.87
N VAL A 46 3.74 -5.43 3.35
CA VAL A 46 4.28 -4.31 2.56
C VAL A 46 5.78 -4.47 2.56
N ASN A 47 6.40 -4.26 1.39
CA ASN A 47 7.83 -4.36 1.22
C ASN A 47 8.34 -3.24 0.30
N HIS A 48 9.09 -2.31 0.88
CA HIS A 48 9.84 -1.30 0.14
C HIS A 48 11.22 -1.84 -0.22
N MET A 49 11.31 -2.47 -1.39
CA MET A 49 12.51 -3.19 -1.85
C MET A 49 13.84 -2.42 -1.74
N PRO A 50 13.93 -1.10 -2.04
CA PRO A 50 15.22 -0.40 -2.02
C PRO A 50 15.90 -0.35 -0.64
N VAL A 51 15.09 -0.29 0.43
CA VAL A 51 15.54 -0.13 1.82
C VAL A 51 15.08 -1.26 2.74
N ASN A 52 14.34 -2.23 2.20
CA ASN A 52 13.80 -3.42 2.88
C ASN A 52 12.99 -3.07 4.15
N THR A 53 12.13 -2.07 4.06
CA THR A 53 11.20 -1.66 5.12
C THR A 53 9.76 -2.09 4.82
N GLY A 54 8.88 -2.00 5.82
CA GLY A 54 7.49 -2.44 5.76
C GLY A 54 7.18 -3.39 6.90
N GLY A 55 6.37 -4.42 6.65
CA GLY A 55 5.97 -5.38 7.69
C GLY A 55 5.09 -6.49 7.14
N ARG A 56 4.83 -7.51 7.97
CA ARG A 56 3.90 -8.61 7.68
C ARG A 56 2.92 -8.81 8.83
N GLY A 57 1.65 -8.94 8.48
CA GLY A 57 0.53 -9.02 9.40
C GLY A 57 0.08 -7.63 9.87
N LYS A 58 -1.21 -7.50 10.22
CA LYS A 58 -1.83 -6.23 10.59
C LYS A 58 -1.14 -5.51 11.75
N ASP A 59 -0.60 -6.22 12.72
CA ASP A 59 0.07 -5.59 13.87
C ASP A 59 1.39 -4.90 13.48
N ALA A 60 2.22 -5.56 12.66
CA ALA A 60 3.45 -4.97 12.15
C ALA A 60 3.15 -3.80 11.19
N LEU A 61 2.17 -3.98 10.31
CA LEU A 61 1.75 -2.93 9.38
C LEU A 61 1.16 -1.72 10.10
N ARG A 62 0.40 -1.92 11.18
CA ARG A 62 -0.11 -0.82 12.01
C ARG A 62 1.01 0.03 12.60
N ALA A 63 2.07 -0.59 13.09
CA ALA A 63 3.24 0.13 13.57
C ALA A 63 3.93 0.90 12.43
N PHE A 64 4.20 0.20 11.32
CA PHE A 64 4.84 0.79 10.14
C PHE A 64 4.07 2.01 9.58
N TYR A 65 2.74 1.88 9.38
CA TYR A 65 1.92 2.96 8.84
C TYR A 65 1.86 4.17 9.79
N ARG A 66 1.72 3.92 11.09
CA ARG A 66 1.62 4.97 12.10
C ARG A 66 2.94 5.72 12.31
N ASP A 67 4.05 4.99 12.40
CA ASP A 67 5.31 5.53 12.89
C ASP A 67 6.29 5.90 11.76
N ASP A 68 6.31 5.14 10.67
CA ASP A 68 7.34 5.26 9.62
C ASP A 68 6.81 5.83 8.30
N PHE A 69 5.61 5.42 7.86
CA PHE A 69 5.12 5.71 6.52
C PHE A 69 4.27 6.98 6.43
N ILE A 70 3.08 7.02 7.02
CA ILE A 70 2.12 8.12 6.82
C ILE A 70 2.67 9.50 7.28
N PRO A 71 3.40 9.61 8.41
CA PRO A 71 3.93 10.91 8.85
C PRO A 71 5.10 11.44 8.02
N SER A 72 5.79 10.57 7.27
CA SER A 72 7.07 10.90 6.62
C SER A 72 6.94 11.43 5.19
N TRP A 73 5.72 11.69 4.71
CA TRP A 73 5.49 12.29 3.38
C TRP A 73 5.74 13.80 3.39
N PRO A 74 6.66 14.34 2.54
CA PRO A 74 6.81 15.77 2.32
C PRO A 74 5.47 16.45 1.97
N GLU A 75 5.31 17.72 2.39
CA GLU A 75 4.06 18.46 2.15
C GLU A 75 3.85 18.81 0.68
N ASP A 76 4.95 18.97 -0.07
CA ASP A 76 4.95 19.28 -1.50
C ASP A 76 5.06 18.04 -2.38
N LEU A 77 4.85 16.84 -1.82
CA LEU A 77 4.94 15.62 -2.60
C LEU A 77 3.77 15.51 -3.57
N GLU A 78 4.10 15.37 -4.84
CA GLU A 78 3.17 15.07 -5.93
C GLU A 78 3.37 13.64 -6.44
N MET A 79 2.28 12.87 -6.50
CA MET A 79 2.24 11.53 -7.09
C MET A 79 1.51 11.59 -8.43
N THR A 80 2.24 11.44 -9.54
CA THR A 80 1.65 11.42 -10.88
C THR A 80 1.63 9.99 -11.44
N PRO A 81 0.47 9.38 -11.67
CA PRO A 81 0.39 8.09 -12.35
C PRO A 81 0.83 8.20 -13.81
N VAL A 82 1.75 7.32 -14.22
CA VAL A 82 2.23 7.20 -15.61
C VAL A 82 1.47 6.09 -16.33
N ASN A 83 1.29 4.95 -15.67
CA ASN A 83 0.63 3.78 -16.22
C ASN A 83 -0.01 2.96 -15.09
N ARG A 84 -1.11 2.28 -15.40
CA ARG A 84 -1.75 1.28 -14.53
C ARG A 84 -2.09 0.05 -15.35
N VAL A 85 -1.65 -1.12 -14.88
CA VAL A 85 -2.00 -2.42 -15.46
C VAL A 85 -2.80 -3.21 -14.44
N VAL A 86 -4.01 -3.63 -14.81
CA VAL A 86 -4.90 -4.43 -13.95
C VAL A 86 -5.09 -5.81 -14.56
N GLY A 87 -4.59 -6.82 -13.86
CA GLY A 87 -4.75 -8.23 -14.20
C GLY A 87 -5.79 -8.92 -13.34
N GLN A 88 -5.79 -10.25 -13.36
CA GLN A 88 -6.59 -11.06 -12.44
C GLN A 88 -5.89 -11.11 -11.08
N GLY A 89 -6.46 -10.44 -10.08
CA GLY A 89 -5.92 -10.43 -8.71
C GLY A 89 -4.63 -9.62 -8.51
N GLN A 90 -4.18 -8.84 -9.50
CA GLN A 90 -2.99 -8.00 -9.39
C GLN A 90 -3.20 -6.64 -10.08
N LEU A 91 -2.65 -5.59 -9.48
CA LEU A 91 -2.62 -4.24 -10.01
C LEU A 91 -1.19 -3.73 -9.89
N VAL A 92 -0.68 -3.12 -10.96
CA VAL A 92 0.67 -2.53 -10.99
C VAL A 92 0.54 -1.09 -11.45
N ASP A 93 1.05 -0.17 -10.62
CA ASP A 93 1.15 1.24 -10.92
C ASP A 93 2.59 1.64 -11.22
N GLU A 94 2.77 2.40 -12.29
CA GLU A 94 3.99 3.16 -12.57
C GLU A 94 3.72 4.61 -12.17
N LEU A 95 4.55 5.16 -11.29
CA LEU A 95 4.34 6.47 -10.68
C LEU A 95 5.59 7.33 -10.85
N HIS A 96 5.38 8.62 -11.12
CA HIS A 96 6.41 9.65 -10.99
C HIS A 96 6.15 10.45 -9.71
N LEU A 97 7.13 10.44 -8.80
CA LEU A 97 7.10 11.18 -7.55
C LEU A 97 8.00 12.41 -7.65
N THR A 98 7.46 13.59 -7.36
CA THR A 98 8.23 14.85 -7.27
C THR A 98 8.01 15.46 -5.89
N PHE A 99 9.09 15.80 -5.19
CA PHE A 99 9.02 16.40 -3.85
C PHE A 99 10.33 17.07 -3.47
N THR A 100 10.27 17.97 -2.49
CA THR A 100 11.45 18.44 -1.74
C THR A 100 11.68 17.52 -0.55
N HIS A 101 12.89 16.96 -0.42
CA HIS A 101 13.23 16.12 0.73
C HIS A 101 13.38 16.96 2.02
N SER A 102 12.25 17.26 2.64
CA SER A 102 12.11 18.16 3.79
C SER A 102 12.00 17.44 5.15
N LYS A 103 11.80 16.12 5.13
CA LYS A 103 11.71 15.26 6.32
C LYS A 103 12.30 13.88 6.02
N PRO A 104 12.78 13.12 7.03
CA PRO A 104 13.27 11.77 6.83
C PRO A 104 12.19 10.85 6.25
N MET A 105 12.55 10.06 5.23
CA MET A 105 11.66 9.11 4.54
C MET A 105 12.24 7.70 4.62
N PRO A 106 12.20 7.03 5.81
CA PRO A 106 12.87 5.74 6.03
C PRO A 106 12.31 4.61 5.14
N TRP A 107 11.15 4.81 4.52
CA TRP A 107 10.55 3.89 3.56
C TRP A 107 11.09 4.03 2.12
N LEU A 108 11.77 5.15 1.81
CA LEU A 108 12.28 5.45 0.47
C LEU A 108 13.81 5.57 0.43
N LEU A 109 14.41 6.17 1.45
CA LEU A 109 15.84 6.53 1.50
C LEU A 109 16.46 6.08 2.83
N PRO A 110 17.74 5.64 2.82
CA PRO A 110 18.48 5.31 4.04
C PRO A 110 18.86 6.53 4.89
#